data_AF-A0AAD1F4U4-F1
#
_entry.id   AF-A0AAD1F4U4-F1
#
_cell.length_a   1.000
_cell.length_b   1.000
_cell.length_c   1.000
_cell.angle_alpha   90.00
_cell.angle_beta   90.00
_cell.angle_gamma   90.00
#
_symmetry.space_group_name_H-M   'P 1'
#
loop_
_entity.id
_entity.type
_entity.pdbx_description
1 polymer ?
#
loop_
_entity_poly.entity_id
_entity_poly.type
_entity_poly.pdbx_seq_one_letter_code
_entity_poly.pdbx_strand_id
1 'polypeptide(L)'
;MLDKKRDTWMSQAEFVRPNRRVVNLLRLGLLFADLDTYRVPALAGRTPEALAASVLYFCGEEGLPSPSVLIYSGRGIQAKWLLDGTIPRQALPRWNACQRYLVDRLAHVGADPMAKDASRVLRTVETVNSKSGEVCRVVHVQSGADSEPIRYNFEYLAEALLPAARWTIEQQRQEQAEQRERRATKKPFLLVPGGKADNLRGFSGRQLAWDRLEDLRKLAELRGGVSEGSRMQHLFWRLNFLLLSGATNSKQMYHEAAALARELDPQWNSRSKELMTLFSKAKAYEGGEKISFGGKDYAPLYTPRNDTLINLFGITTDEQRQLKTIVSQAEAAERHRKREECRRRASGAVDRETYLEAANSKQAKAQSLRREGLSVRAIAKQMAVSVMAVSRYINAPASQCTKSVRITNGEAPAH
;
A
#
# COMPACT_ATOMS: atom_id res chain seq x y z
N MET A 1 -21.57 -17.37 -27.62
CA MET A 1 -22.88 -17.01 -27.02
C MET A 1 -23.03 -17.83 -25.74
N LEU A 2 -23.44 -17.23 -24.61
CA LEU A 2 -23.57 -17.94 -23.33
C LEU A 2 -24.77 -18.91 -23.37
N ASP A 3 -24.62 -20.08 -22.74
CA ASP A 3 -25.73 -21.05 -22.62
C ASP A 3 -26.76 -20.53 -21.62
N LYS A 4 -27.91 -20.09 -22.13
CA LYS A 4 -29.00 -19.51 -21.34
C LYS A 4 -29.63 -20.51 -20.37
N LYS A 5 -29.39 -21.82 -20.53
CA LYS A 5 -29.96 -22.88 -19.69
C LYS A 5 -29.08 -23.30 -18.52
N ARG A 6 -27.90 -22.69 -18.34
CA ARG A 6 -26.95 -23.06 -17.28
C ARG A 6 -26.69 -21.89 -16.34
N ASP A 7 -26.50 -22.21 -15.07
CA ASP A 7 -26.01 -21.21 -14.11
C ASP A 7 -24.63 -20.72 -14.54
N THR A 8 -24.51 -19.41 -14.79
CA THR A 8 -23.26 -18.79 -15.22
C THR A 8 -22.93 -17.61 -14.32
N TRP A 9 -21.68 -17.52 -13.86
CA TRP A 9 -21.19 -16.43 -13.02
C TRP A 9 -19.97 -15.77 -13.65
N MET A 10 -19.81 -14.48 -13.38
CA MET A 10 -18.71 -13.66 -13.85
C MET A 10 -18.05 -12.94 -12.67
N SER A 11 -16.72 -12.83 -12.68
CA SER A 11 -16.01 -12.02 -11.69
C SER A 11 -16.32 -10.54 -11.87
N GLN A 12 -16.40 -9.80 -10.76
CA GLN A 12 -16.66 -8.35 -10.80
C GLN A 12 -15.38 -7.52 -10.87
N ALA A 13 -14.23 -8.18 -10.82
CA ALA A 13 -12.91 -7.59 -10.95
C ALA A 13 -12.12 -8.28 -12.06
N GLU A 14 -11.02 -7.64 -12.46
CA GLU A 14 -10.10 -8.17 -13.46
C GLU A 14 -8.86 -8.76 -12.82
N PHE A 15 -8.39 -9.87 -13.37
CA PHE A 15 -7.28 -10.65 -12.81
C PHE A 15 -6.21 -10.91 -13.88
N VAL A 16 -4.95 -10.86 -13.49
CA VAL A 16 -3.78 -11.11 -14.37
C VAL A 16 -3.76 -12.55 -14.90
N ARG A 17 -4.32 -13.48 -14.12
CA ARG A 17 -4.40 -14.91 -14.45
C ARG A 17 -5.87 -15.33 -14.50
N PRO A 18 -6.23 -16.44 -15.17
CA PRO A 18 -7.60 -16.98 -15.19
C PRO A 18 -7.97 -17.64 -13.85
N ASN A 19 -7.83 -16.91 -12.75
CA ASN A 19 -8.31 -17.27 -11.43
C ASN A 19 -8.71 -15.99 -10.68
N ARG A 20 -9.68 -16.12 -9.78
CA ARG A 20 -10.25 -15.00 -9.03
C ARG A 20 -9.53 -14.69 -7.72
N ARG A 21 -8.27 -15.10 -7.53
CA ARG A 21 -7.59 -14.84 -6.25
C ARG A 21 -7.22 -13.37 -6.14
N VAL A 22 -7.43 -12.78 -4.97
CA VAL A 22 -7.10 -11.37 -4.70
C VAL A 22 -5.63 -11.06 -4.98
N VAL A 23 -4.71 -12.02 -4.81
CA VAL A 23 -3.28 -11.85 -5.16
C VAL A 23 -3.05 -11.58 -6.65
N ASN A 24 -3.95 -12.05 -7.52
CA ASN A 24 -3.89 -11.85 -8.97
C ASN A 24 -4.79 -10.69 -9.42
N LEU A 25 -5.37 -9.93 -8.49
CA LEU A 25 -6.20 -8.77 -8.81
C LEU A 25 -5.36 -7.75 -9.59
N LEU A 26 -5.84 -7.42 -10.79
CA LEU A 26 -5.23 -6.43 -11.67
C LEU A 26 -5.87 -5.06 -11.41
N ARG A 27 -7.19 -4.97 -11.60
CA ARG A 27 -7.94 -3.72 -11.54
C ARG A 27 -9.41 -3.94 -11.19
N LEU A 28 -10.04 -2.90 -10.64
CA LEU A 28 -11.43 -2.89 -10.19
C LEU A 28 -12.20 -1.84 -11.00
N GLY A 29 -13.35 -2.20 -11.55
CA GLY A 29 -14.17 -1.29 -12.38
C GLY A 29 -15.54 -0.95 -11.80
N LEU A 30 -15.91 -1.50 -10.64
CA LEU A 30 -17.21 -1.26 -10.01
C LEU A 30 -17.20 -1.56 -8.51
N LEU A 31 -18.19 -1.03 -7.79
CA LEU A 31 -18.65 -1.53 -6.50
C LEU A 31 -19.97 -2.26 -6.71
N PHE A 32 -20.33 -3.18 -5.81
CA PHE A 32 -21.55 -3.96 -5.95
C PHE A 32 -22.20 -4.27 -4.60
N ALA A 33 -23.46 -4.70 -4.62
CA ALA A 33 -24.10 -5.34 -3.48
C ALA A 33 -24.98 -6.49 -3.99
N ASP A 34 -24.83 -7.67 -3.39
CA ASP A 34 -25.70 -8.82 -3.66
C ASP A 34 -26.81 -8.82 -2.61
N LEU A 35 -28.03 -8.47 -3.03
CA LEU A 35 -29.17 -8.26 -2.16
C LEU A 35 -30.10 -9.48 -2.24
N ASP A 36 -30.06 -10.31 -1.20
CA ASP A 36 -30.97 -11.43 -0.97
C ASP A 36 -32.35 -10.91 -0.51
N THR A 37 -33.01 -10.08 -1.33
CA THR A 37 -34.28 -9.42 -0.99
C THR A 37 -35.39 -10.41 -0.63
N TYR A 38 -35.34 -11.64 -1.16
CA TYR A 38 -36.26 -12.73 -0.81
C TYR A 38 -36.14 -13.20 0.65
N ARG A 39 -35.05 -12.87 1.36
CA ARG A 39 -34.89 -13.14 2.80
C ARG A 39 -35.48 -12.05 3.69
N VAL A 40 -35.85 -10.90 3.11
CA VAL A 40 -36.44 -9.78 3.84
C VAL A 40 -37.97 -9.88 3.73
N PRO A 41 -38.71 -10.15 4.81
CA PRO A 41 -40.16 -10.38 4.74
C PRO A 41 -40.94 -9.25 4.06
N ALA A 42 -40.55 -7.99 4.29
CA ALA A 42 -41.21 -6.83 3.68
C ALA A 42 -41.01 -6.70 2.15
N LEU A 43 -40.02 -7.40 1.60
CA LEU A 43 -39.64 -7.37 0.18
C LEU A 43 -39.93 -8.70 -0.54
N ALA A 44 -40.13 -9.78 0.22
CA ALA A 44 -40.44 -11.09 -0.34
C ALA A 44 -41.75 -11.05 -1.17
N GLY A 45 -41.74 -11.71 -2.33
CA GLY A 45 -42.89 -11.79 -3.23
C GLY A 45 -43.15 -10.57 -4.10
N ARG A 46 -42.40 -9.47 -3.96
CA ARG A 46 -42.49 -8.32 -4.87
C ARG A 46 -41.97 -8.67 -6.27
N THR A 47 -42.51 -7.99 -7.28
CA THR A 47 -42.00 -8.10 -8.66
C THR A 47 -40.56 -7.57 -8.74
N PRO A 48 -39.74 -8.04 -9.72
CA PRO A 48 -38.37 -7.54 -9.89
C PRO A 48 -38.26 -6.03 -10.05
N GLU A 49 -39.22 -5.40 -10.73
CA GLU A 49 -39.30 -3.95 -10.93
C GLU A 49 -39.64 -3.23 -9.61
N ALA A 50 -40.57 -3.76 -8.81
CA ALA A 50 -40.89 -3.21 -7.49
C ALA A 50 -39.74 -3.39 -6.50
N LEU A 51 -38.98 -4.48 -6.59
CA LEU A 51 -37.75 -4.69 -5.83
C LEU A 51 -36.70 -3.63 -6.21
N ALA A 52 -36.51 -3.38 -7.50
CA ALA A 52 -35.59 -2.36 -7.98
C ALA A 52 -35.97 -0.96 -7.46
N ALA A 53 -37.26 -0.60 -7.54
CA ALA A 53 -37.77 0.67 -6.99
C ALA A 53 -37.54 0.77 -5.47
N SER A 54 -37.72 -0.34 -4.73
CA SER A 54 -37.47 -0.38 -3.29
C SER A 54 -35.99 -0.14 -2.97
N VAL A 55 -35.08 -0.79 -3.71
CA VAL A 55 -33.63 -0.59 -3.56
C VAL A 55 -33.23 0.86 -3.83
N LEU A 56 -33.78 1.49 -4.89
CA LEU A 56 -33.52 2.89 -5.19
C LEU A 56 -34.01 3.82 -4.09
N TYR A 57 -35.21 3.58 -3.56
CA TYR A 57 -35.76 4.33 -2.43
C TYR A 57 -34.84 4.25 -1.20
N PHE A 58 -34.44 3.05 -0.78
CA PHE A 58 -33.54 2.88 0.37
C PHE A 58 -32.16 3.48 0.15
N CYS A 59 -31.62 3.41 -1.08
CA CYS A 59 -30.39 4.13 -1.41
C CYS A 59 -30.54 5.64 -1.20
N GLY A 60 -31.65 6.23 -1.64
CA GLY A 60 -31.93 7.66 -1.44
C GLY A 60 -32.06 8.04 0.04
N GLU A 61 -32.82 7.27 0.81
CA GLU A 61 -33.03 7.52 2.26
C GLU A 61 -31.72 7.43 3.07
N GLU A 62 -30.85 6.48 2.73
CA GLU A 62 -29.53 6.30 3.37
C GLU A 62 -28.46 7.28 2.83
N GLY A 63 -28.82 8.18 1.91
CA GLY A 63 -27.89 9.11 1.26
C GLY A 63 -26.82 8.44 0.41
N LEU A 64 -27.07 7.20 -0.05
CA LEU A 64 -26.16 6.48 -0.93
C LEU A 64 -26.30 6.99 -2.36
N PRO A 65 -25.19 7.10 -3.12
CA PRO A 65 -25.26 7.32 -4.57
C PRO A 65 -26.17 6.27 -5.23
N SER A 66 -26.95 6.67 -6.23
CA SER A 66 -27.83 5.75 -6.94
C SER A 66 -27.02 4.62 -7.61
N PRO A 67 -27.47 3.37 -7.57
CA PRO A 67 -26.86 2.28 -8.34
C PRO A 67 -26.91 2.60 -9.84
N SER A 68 -25.82 2.38 -10.56
CA SER A 68 -25.76 2.51 -12.01
C SER A 68 -26.69 1.53 -12.73
N VAL A 69 -26.70 0.28 -12.25
CA VAL A 69 -27.50 -0.81 -12.82
C VAL A 69 -28.00 -1.71 -11.70
N LEU A 70 -29.27 -2.10 -11.78
CA LEU A 70 -29.85 -3.16 -10.96
C LEU A 70 -30.19 -4.37 -11.83
N ILE A 71 -29.70 -5.54 -11.41
CA ILE A 71 -29.90 -6.81 -12.11
C ILE A 71 -30.69 -7.74 -11.22
N TYR A 72 -31.79 -8.28 -11.73
CA TYR A 72 -32.49 -9.36 -11.07
C TYR A 72 -31.74 -10.66 -11.26
N SER A 73 -31.36 -11.31 -10.15
CA SER A 73 -30.58 -12.56 -10.14
C SER A 73 -31.43 -13.82 -10.27
N GLY A 74 -32.74 -13.66 -10.47
CA GLY A 74 -33.74 -14.74 -10.41
C GLY A 74 -34.35 -14.95 -9.02
N ARG A 75 -33.82 -14.29 -7.98
CA ARG A 75 -34.37 -14.33 -6.61
C ARG A 75 -34.19 -13.02 -5.85
N GLY A 76 -33.06 -12.34 -6.07
CA GLY A 76 -32.70 -11.08 -5.43
C GLY A 76 -32.23 -10.05 -6.45
N ILE A 77 -31.62 -8.97 -5.96
CA ILE A 77 -31.11 -7.87 -6.78
C ILE A 77 -29.60 -7.75 -6.62
N GLN A 78 -28.88 -7.69 -7.72
CA GLN A 78 -27.48 -7.26 -7.74
C GLN A 78 -27.46 -5.76 -8.06
N ALA A 79 -27.06 -4.93 -7.11
CA ALA A 79 -26.82 -3.52 -7.33
C ALA A 79 -25.37 -3.29 -7.74
N LYS A 80 -25.14 -2.46 -8.76
CA LYS A 80 -23.80 -2.14 -9.26
C LYS A 80 -23.61 -0.64 -9.41
N TRP A 81 -22.48 -0.14 -8.91
CA TRP A 81 -21.98 1.22 -9.13
C TRP A 81 -20.76 1.14 -10.03
N LEU A 82 -20.94 1.52 -11.29
CA LEU A 82 -19.89 1.48 -12.29
C LEU A 82 -18.92 2.65 -12.09
N LEU A 83 -17.63 2.40 -12.25
CA LEU A 83 -16.61 3.44 -12.21
C LEU A 83 -16.37 4.02 -13.62
N ASP A 84 -16.02 5.31 -13.67
CA ASP A 84 -15.63 6.02 -14.91
C ASP A 84 -14.32 5.49 -15.53
N GLY A 85 -13.51 4.81 -14.72
CA GLY A 85 -12.35 4.04 -15.15
C GLY A 85 -12.03 2.92 -14.17
N THR A 86 -11.00 2.14 -14.47
CA THR A 86 -10.56 1.07 -13.57
C THR A 86 -9.56 1.60 -12.55
N ILE A 87 -9.74 1.29 -11.27
CA ILE A 87 -8.75 1.60 -10.23
C ILE A 87 -7.75 0.45 -10.08
N PRO A 88 -6.47 0.74 -9.78
CA PRO A 88 -5.43 -0.28 -9.70
C PRO A 88 -5.50 -1.04 -8.37
N ARG A 89 -4.87 -2.23 -8.29
CA ARG A 89 -4.89 -3.09 -7.08
C ARG A 89 -4.48 -2.37 -5.79
N GLN A 90 -3.64 -1.35 -5.87
CA GLN A 90 -3.18 -0.56 -4.72
C GLN A 90 -4.32 0.17 -4.00
N ALA A 91 -5.43 0.46 -4.70
CA ALA A 91 -6.62 1.08 -4.13
C ALA A 91 -7.54 0.09 -3.38
N LEU A 92 -7.22 -1.22 -3.40
CA LEU A 92 -8.04 -2.28 -2.81
C LEU A 92 -8.43 -2.01 -1.33
N PRO A 93 -7.56 -1.51 -0.43
CA PRO A 93 -7.97 -1.23 0.95
C PRO A 93 -9.09 -0.18 1.04
N ARG A 94 -9.03 0.87 0.22
CA ARG A 94 -10.05 1.93 0.17
C ARG A 94 -11.32 1.43 -0.50
N TRP A 95 -11.19 0.67 -1.58
CA TRP A 95 -12.33 0.02 -2.23
C TRP A 95 -13.07 -0.93 -1.27
N ASN A 96 -12.33 -1.76 -0.52
CA ASN A 96 -12.90 -2.65 0.51
C ASN A 96 -13.66 -1.87 1.60
N ALA A 97 -13.19 -0.68 1.97
CA ALA A 97 -13.88 0.16 2.94
C ALA A 97 -15.24 0.63 2.38
N CYS A 98 -15.26 1.10 1.12
CA CYS A 98 -16.49 1.53 0.46
C CYS A 98 -17.47 0.37 0.28
N GLN A 99 -16.96 -0.79 -0.15
CA GLN A 99 -17.72 -2.03 -0.33
C GLN A 99 -18.35 -2.51 0.99
N ARG A 100 -17.60 -2.47 2.10
CA ARG A 100 -18.15 -2.78 3.43
C ARG A 100 -19.26 -1.82 3.81
N TYR A 101 -19.03 -0.52 3.63
CA TYR A 101 -20.01 0.50 3.97
C TYR A 101 -21.32 0.32 3.22
N LEU A 102 -21.26 0.10 1.90
CA LEU A 102 -22.45 -0.17 1.07
C LEU A 102 -23.23 -1.38 1.59
N VAL A 103 -22.55 -2.50 1.82
CA VAL A 103 -23.21 -3.72 2.28
C VAL A 103 -23.75 -3.57 3.71
N ASP A 104 -23.07 -2.84 4.58
CA ASP A 104 -23.55 -2.59 5.95
C ASP A 104 -24.80 -1.70 5.95
N ARG A 105 -24.83 -0.64 5.12
CA ARG A 105 -26.01 0.23 4.96
C ARG A 105 -27.20 -0.50 4.33
N LEU A 106 -26.94 -1.37 3.36
CA LEU A 106 -27.97 -2.14 2.67
C LEU A 106 -28.32 -3.47 3.36
N ALA A 107 -27.81 -3.73 4.56
CA ALA A 107 -28.08 -4.98 5.29
C ALA A 107 -29.58 -5.19 5.54
N HIS A 108 -30.32 -4.11 5.83
CA HIS A 108 -31.77 -4.16 6.04
C HIS A 108 -32.57 -4.51 4.77
N VAL A 109 -31.96 -4.30 3.59
CA VAL A 109 -32.51 -4.67 2.27
C VAL A 109 -32.04 -6.07 1.84
N GLY A 110 -31.29 -6.77 2.68
CA GLY A 110 -30.84 -8.14 2.46
C GLY A 110 -29.45 -8.26 1.84
N ALA A 111 -28.60 -7.24 1.93
CA ALA A 111 -27.22 -7.35 1.44
C ALA A 111 -26.45 -8.49 2.13
N ASP A 112 -25.83 -9.38 1.36
CA ASP A 112 -25.02 -10.48 1.90
C ASP A 112 -23.75 -9.92 2.56
N PRO A 113 -23.57 -10.06 3.89
CA PRO A 113 -22.41 -9.55 4.59
C PRO A 113 -21.09 -10.19 4.12
N MET A 114 -21.14 -11.34 3.45
CA MET A 114 -19.98 -12.00 2.86
C MET A 114 -19.63 -11.47 1.47
N ALA A 115 -20.55 -10.83 0.74
CA ALA A 115 -20.35 -10.34 -0.62
C ALA A 115 -19.59 -8.99 -0.68
N LYS A 116 -18.45 -8.91 0.02
CA LYS A 116 -17.66 -7.68 0.18
C LYS A 116 -16.26 -7.74 -0.43
N ASP A 117 -15.91 -8.84 -1.09
CA ASP A 117 -14.54 -9.11 -1.55
C ASP A 117 -14.36 -8.87 -3.07
N ALA A 118 -13.15 -8.46 -3.47
CA ALA A 118 -12.80 -8.26 -4.88
C ALA A 118 -12.81 -9.57 -5.70
N SER A 119 -12.82 -10.74 -5.07
CA SER A 119 -12.89 -12.06 -5.73
C SER A 119 -14.32 -12.57 -5.97
N ARG A 120 -15.32 -11.72 -5.70
CA ARG A 120 -16.73 -12.08 -5.83
C ARG A 120 -17.09 -12.32 -7.29
N VAL A 121 -17.89 -13.37 -7.48
CA VAL A 121 -18.55 -13.66 -8.74
C VAL A 121 -20.04 -13.43 -8.57
N LEU A 122 -20.66 -12.81 -9.56
CA LEU A 122 -22.10 -12.58 -9.60
C LEU A 122 -22.68 -13.25 -10.84
N ARG A 123 -23.97 -13.57 -10.79
CA ARG A 123 -24.66 -14.27 -11.87
C ARG A 123 -24.76 -13.38 -13.11
N THR A 124 -24.56 -13.96 -14.28
CA THR A 124 -24.52 -13.23 -15.55
C THR A 124 -25.92 -13.00 -16.09
N VAL A 125 -26.16 -11.81 -16.67
CA VAL A 125 -27.42 -11.50 -17.37
C VAL A 125 -27.66 -12.49 -18.52
N GLU A 126 -28.93 -12.68 -18.87
CA GLU A 126 -29.43 -13.63 -19.86
C GLU A 126 -29.21 -15.11 -19.53
N THR A 127 -28.83 -15.45 -18.29
CA THR A 127 -28.66 -16.84 -17.85
C THR A 127 -29.71 -17.22 -16.81
N VAL A 128 -30.09 -18.50 -16.77
CA VAL A 128 -31.08 -19.02 -15.81
C VAL A 128 -30.46 -19.20 -14.43
N ASN A 129 -31.23 -18.90 -13.38
CA ASN A 129 -30.95 -19.32 -12.02
C ASN A 129 -31.68 -20.64 -11.76
N SER A 130 -30.95 -21.76 -11.71
CA SER A 130 -31.56 -23.09 -11.53
C SER A 130 -32.34 -23.25 -10.23
N LYS A 131 -32.06 -22.41 -9.22
CA LYS A 131 -32.77 -22.45 -7.92
C LYS A 131 -34.20 -21.89 -7.99
N SER A 132 -34.52 -21.07 -8.99
CA SER A 132 -35.85 -20.48 -9.16
C SER A 132 -36.44 -20.71 -10.54
N GLY A 133 -35.65 -21.12 -11.53
CA GLY A 133 -36.05 -21.22 -12.94
C GLY A 133 -36.07 -19.88 -13.68
N GLU A 134 -35.89 -18.77 -12.97
CA GLU A 134 -35.96 -17.41 -13.51
C GLU A 134 -34.70 -17.00 -14.30
N VAL A 135 -34.89 -16.15 -15.30
CA VAL A 135 -33.80 -15.59 -16.11
C VAL A 135 -33.25 -14.31 -15.47
N CYS A 136 -31.92 -14.22 -15.41
CA CYS A 136 -31.25 -13.01 -14.93
C CYS A 136 -31.38 -11.90 -15.94
N ARG A 137 -31.90 -10.74 -15.54
CA ARG A 137 -32.15 -9.62 -16.44
C ARG A 137 -31.91 -8.29 -15.76
N VAL A 138 -31.53 -7.30 -16.54
CA VAL A 138 -31.47 -5.92 -16.07
C VAL A 138 -32.90 -5.44 -15.80
N VAL A 139 -33.12 -4.88 -14.62
CA VAL A 139 -34.45 -4.36 -14.20
C VAL A 139 -34.45 -2.85 -14.01
N HIS A 140 -33.26 -2.24 -13.89
CA HIS A 140 -33.12 -0.80 -13.87
C HIS A 140 -31.74 -0.37 -14.36
N VAL A 141 -31.69 0.72 -15.11
CA VAL A 141 -30.47 1.41 -15.53
C VAL A 141 -30.64 2.88 -15.18
N GLN A 142 -29.75 3.40 -14.34
CA GLN A 142 -29.71 4.83 -14.05
C GLN A 142 -28.96 5.52 -15.20
N SER A 143 -29.67 6.35 -15.96
CA SER A 143 -29.08 7.05 -17.11
C SER A 143 -28.14 8.16 -16.65
N GLY A 144 -26.96 8.23 -17.28
CA GLY A 144 -26.04 9.36 -17.19
C GLY A 144 -26.29 10.40 -18.29
N ALA A 145 -25.38 11.37 -18.42
CA ALA A 145 -25.50 12.47 -19.38
C ALA A 145 -25.54 11.98 -20.85
N ASP A 146 -24.85 10.88 -21.17
CA ASP A 146 -24.65 10.40 -22.54
C ASP A 146 -25.64 9.28 -22.95
N SER A 147 -26.78 9.12 -22.24
CA SER A 147 -27.72 7.99 -22.39
C SER A 147 -27.14 6.60 -22.07
N GLU A 148 -25.88 6.54 -21.64
CA GLU A 148 -25.22 5.36 -21.08
C GLU A 148 -25.51 5.24 -19.57
N PRO A 149 -25.34 4.06 -18.95
CA PRO A 149 -25.42 3.91 -17.50
C PRO A 149 -24.47 4.89 -16.79
N ILE A 150 -24.96 5.57 -15.75
CA ILE A 150 -24.15 6.51 -14.98
C ILE A 150 -22.89 5.82 -14.45
N ARG A 151 -21.74 6.45 -14.63
CA ARG A 151 -20.45 6.02 -14.10
C ARG A 151 -19.96 7.06 -13.10
N TYR A 152 -19.29 6.60 -12.06
CA TYR A 152 -18.83 7.45 -10.99
C TYR A 152 -17.32 7.50 -10.92
N ASN A 153 -16.80 8.67 -10.60
CA ASN A 153 -15.44 8.80 -10.15
C ASN A 153 -15.24 8.10 -8.80
N PHE A 154 -14.18 7.31 -8.64
CA PHE A 154 -13.96 6.55 -7.42
C PHE A 154 -13.75 7.43 -6.19
N GLU A 155 -13.09 8.58 -6.34
CA GLU A 155 -12.87 9.53 -5.25
C GLU A 155 -14.20 10.11 -4.76
N TYR A 156 -15.10 10.45 -5.67
CA TYR A 156 -16.46 10.90 -5.35
C TYR A 156 -17.24 9.83 -4.58
N LEU A 157 -17.26 8.57 -5.07
CA LEU A 157 -17.92 7.48 -4.35
C LEU A 157 -17.31 7.26 -2.96
N ALA A 158 -15.98 7.30 -2.86
CA ALA A 158 -15.31 7.11 -1.59
C ALA A 158 -15.60 8.23 -0.60
N GLU A 159 -15.78 9.47 -1.06
CA GLU A 159 -16.18 10.61 -0.23
C GLU A 159 -17.65 10.53 0.20
N ALA A 160 -18.56 10.16 -0.72
CA ALA A 160 -19.97 9.99 -0.41
C ALA A 160 -20.24 8.81 0.54
N LEU A 161 -19.51 7.70 0.37
CA LEU A 161 -19.74 6.47 1.12
C LEU A 161 -18.99 6.43 2.45
N LEU A 162 -17.78 6.97 2.56
CA LEU A 162 -17.03 6.87 3.81
C LEU A 162 -17.37 8.08 4.69
N PRO A 163 -18.09 7.92 5.83
CA PRO A 163 -18.53 9.03 6.69
C PRO A 163 -17.36 9.82 7.31
N ALA A 164 -16.13 9.36 7.10
CA ALA A 164 -14.94 10.11 7.42
C ALA A 164 -14.66 11.12 6.31
N ALA A 165 -15.45 12.19 6.29
CA ALA A 165 -14.92 13.46 5.85
C ALA A 165 -13.59 13.66 6.60
N ARG A 166 -12.55 14.09 5.88
CA ARG A 166 -11.15 14.13 6.35
C ARG A 166 -10.99 14.64 7.80
N TRP A 167 -11.90 15.52 8.24
CA TRP A 167 -12.01 16.06 9.59
C TRP A 167 -12.19 15.03 10.73
N THR A 168 -12.96 13.94 10.58
CA THR A 168 -13.20 13.00 11.70
C THR A 168 -11.98 12.11 11.97
N ILE A 169 -11.22 11.79 10.91
CA ILE A 169 -9.92 11.13 11.03
C ILE A 169 -8.89 12.09 11.65
N GLU A 170 -8.98 13.39 11.34
CA GLU A 170 -8.15 14.45 11.91
C GLU A 170 -8.45 14.68 13.40
N GLN A 171 -9.73 14.68 13.78
CA GLN A 171 -10.19 14.78 15.17
C GLN A 171 -9.79 13.55 15.98
N GLN A 172 -9.98 12.34 15.45
CA GLN A 172 -9.50 11.11 16.12
C GLN A 172 -7.97 11.08 16.23
N ARG A 173 -7.25 11.64 15.26
CA ARG A 173 -5.79 11.82 15.35
C ARG A 173 -5.42 12.87 16.38
N GLN A 174 -6.18 13.97 16.49
CA GLN A 174 -6.00 14.99 17.52
C GLN A 174 -6.28 14.43 18.91
N GLU A 175 -7.38 13.73 19.13
CA GLU A 175 -7.69 13.09 20.42
C GLU A 175 -6.65 12.04 20.79
N GLN A 176 -6.16 11.24 19.83
CA GLN A 176 -5.06 10.30 20.06
C GLN A 176 -3.72 11.00 20.28
N ALA A 177 -3.48 12.14 19.64
CA ALA A 177 -2.30 12.96 19.83
C ALA A 177 -2.33 13.64 21.21
N GLU A 178 -3.46 14.21 21.63
CA GLU A 178 -3.70 14.78 22.96
C GLU A 178 -3.58 13.72 24.05
N GLN A 179 -4.10 12.51 23.85
CA GLN A 179 -3.92 11.40 24.78
C GLN A 179 -2.45 10.95 24.84
N ARG A 180 -1.72 10.99 23.71
CA ARG A 180 -0.26 10.71 23.67
C ARG A 180 0.54 11.84 24.32
N GLU A 181 0.15 13.09 24.13
CA GLU A 181 0.73 14.26 24.79
C GLU A 181 0.50 14.18 26.29
N ARG A 182 -0.73 13.97 26.78
CA ARG A 182 -1.02 13.76 28.21
C ARG A 182 -0.20 12.62 28.82
N ARG A 183 0.12 11.58 28.02
CA ARG A 183 1.01 10.46 28.42
C ARG A 183 2.50 10.82 28.30
N ALA A 184 2.88 11.73 27.42
CA ALA A 184 4.24 12.24 27.23
C ALA A 184 4.60 13.33 28.26
N THR A 185 3.66 14.20 28.65
CA THR A 185 3.80 15.19 29.72
C THR A 185 3.99 14.53 31.09
N LYS A 186 3.55 13.27 31.25
CA LYS A 186 3.86 12.43 32.42
C LYS A 186 5.25 11.75 32.37
N LYS A 187 6.09 12.02 31.36
CA LYS A 187 7.48 11.56 31.28
C LYS A 187 8.45 12.76 31.33
N PRO A 188 9.58 12.66 32.06
CA PRO A 188 10.42 13.81 32.41
C PRO A 188 11.42 14.20 31.30
N PHE A 189 11.06 14.08 30.02
CA PHE A 189 11.95 14.43 28.93
C PHE A 189 11.33 15.53 28.06
N LEU A 190 11.94 16.72 28.13
CA LEU A 190 11.62 17.87 27.28
C LEU A 190 11.80 17.49 25.81
N LEU A 191 10.71 17.41 25.07
CA LEU A 191 10.75 17.26 23.62
C LEU A 191 10.95 18.65 23.00
N VAL A 192 12.13 18.92 22.44
CA VAL A 192 12.38 20.12 21.64
C VAL A 192 11.59 20.00 20.33
N PRO A 193 10.74 20.98 19.94
CA PRO A 193 9.92 20.88 18.74
C PRO A 193 10.79 20.94 17.47
N GLY A 194 10.98 19.79 16.81
CA GLY A 194 11.53 19.72 15.46
C GLY A 194 10.43 19.96 14.42
N GLY A 195 10.68 20.83 13.43
CA GLY A 195 9.69 21.34 12.50
C GLY A 195 9.00 20.32 11.57
N LYS A 196 7.75 20.67 11.20
CA LYS A 196 6.84 20.17 10.14
C LYS A 196 6.75 18.64 9.97
N ALA A 197 5.77 18.04 10.65
CA ALA A 197 5.41 16.62 10.56
C ALA A 197 4.32 16.28 9.50
N ASP A 198 3.86 17.25 8.70
CA ASP A 198 2.66 17.10 7.85
C ASP A 198 2.75 16.03 6.73
N ASN A 199 3.94 15.58 6.34
CA ASN A 199 4.13 14.61 5.24
C ASN A 199 4.70 13.25 5.67
N LEU A 200 4.70 12.93 6.97
CA LEU A 200 5.21 11.65 7.45
C LEU A 200 4.12 10.56 7.35
N ARG A 201 4.26 9.63 6.39
CA ARG A 201 3.47 8.39 6.38
C ARG A 201 3.73 7.64 7.68
N GLY A 202 2.69 7.48 8.51
CA GLY A 202 2.77 6.69 9.74
C GLY A 202 3.23 5.25 9.45
N PHE A 203 4.12 4.73 10.30
CA PHE A 203 4.58 3.36 10.20
C PHE A 203 3.41 2.38 10.40
N SER A 204 3.09 1.59 9.37
CA SER A 204 2.06 0.55 9.43
C SER A 204 2.72 -0.83 9.42
N GLY A 205 2.61 -1.56 10.54
CA GLY A 205 3.12 -2.92 10.63
C GLY A 205 2.48 -3.89 9.63
N ARG A 206 1.19 -3.66 9.29
CA ARG A 206 0.48 -4.43 8.26
C ARG A 206 1.05 -4.17 6.86
N GLN A 207 1.33 -2.90 6.54
CA GLN A 207 1.95 -2.54 5.27
C GLN A 207 3.37 -3.12 5.17
N LEU A 208 4.15 -3.06 6.25
CA LEU A 208 5.49 -3.65 6.29
C LEU A 208 5.42 -5.17 6.06
N ALA A 209 4.48 -5.87 6.69
CA ALA A 209 4.31 -7.30 6.49
C ALA A 209 3.97 -7.62 5.02
N TRP A 210 3.06 -6.86 4.42
CA TRP A 210 2.72 -7.00 3.00
C TRP A 210 3.93 -6.75 2.09
N ASP A 211 4.67 -5.67 2.32
CA ASP A 211 5.84 -5.33 1.51
C ASP A 211 6.95 -6.40 1.63
N ARG A 212 7.11 -7.01 2.81
CA ARG A 212 8.04 -8.13 3.02
C ARG A 212 7.61 -9.41 2.28
N LEU A 213 6.32 -9.69 2.20
CA LEU A 213 5.80 -10.78 1.38
C LEU A 213 6.17 -10.57 -0.09
N GLU A 214 5.98 -9.36 -0.60
CA GLU A 214 6.32 -9.01 -1.99
C GLU A 214 7.84 -9.05 -2.22
N ASP A 215 8.66 -8.63 -1.26
CA ASP A 215 10.11 -8.80 -1.34
C ASP A 215 10.52 -10.28 -1.46
N LEU A 216 9.91 -11.17 -0.69
CA LEU A 216 10.19 -12.61 -0.81
C LEU A 216 9.71 -13.22 -2.13
N ARG A 217 8.69 -12.64 -2.78
CA ARG A 217 8.27 -13.00 -4.14
C ARG A 217 9.29 -12.52 -5.16
N LYS A 218 9.69 -11.25 -5.06
CA LYS A 218 10.70 -10.66 -5.94
C LYS A 218 12.02 -11.41 -5.83
N LEU A 219 12.42 -11.81 -4.62
CA LEU A 219 13.62 -12.63 -4.41
C LEU A 219 13.57 -13.95 -5.20
N ALA A 220 12.43 -14.65 -5.17
CA ALA A 220 12.28 -15.88 -5.95
C ALA A 220 12.30 -15.60 -7.47
N GLU A 221 11.69 -14.51 -7.91
CA GLU A 221 11.73 -14.08 -9.32
C GLU A 221 13.18 -13.82 -9.78
N LEU A 222 13.97 -13.09 -8.99
CA LEU A 222 15.38 -12.79 -9.29
C LEU A 222 16.25 -14.05 -9.39
N ARG A 223 15.89 -15.10 -8.66
CA ARG A 223 16.59 -16.39 -8.65
C ARG A 223 16.05 -17.39 -9.68
N GLY A 224 15.06 -17.00 -10.49
CA GLY A 224 14.42 -17.90 -11.46
C GLY A 224 13.53 -18.98 -10.85
N GLY A 225 13.12 -18.82 -9.58
CA GLY A 225 12.31 -19.77 -8.84
C GLY A 225 12.81 -20.00 -7.41
N VAL A 226 12.22 -20.97 -6.72
CA VAL A 226 12.66 -21.41 -5.39
C VAL A 226 13.17 -22.85 -5.46
N SER A 227 14.42 -23.04 -5.04
CA SER A 227 15.06 -24.36 -4.95
C SER A 227 14.32 -25.27 -3.97
N GLU A 228 14.31 -26.59 -4.24
CA GLU A 228 13.55 -27.57 -3.48
C GLU A 228 13.78 -27.49 -1.97
N GLY A 229 15.04 -27.38 -1.52
CA GLY A 229 15.41 -27.27 -0.12
C GLY A 229 14.94 -25.99 0.59
N SER A 230 14.55 -24.94 -0.14
CA SER A 230 14.12 -23.65 0.43
C SER A 230 12.61 -23.43 0.33
N ARG A 231 11.86 -24.33 -0.31
CA ARG A 231 10.42 -24.18 -0.55
C ARG A 231 9.60 -24.05 0.73
N MET A 232 9.87 -24.88 1.73
CA MET A 232 9.17 -24.82 3.03
C MET A 232 9.44 -23.52 3.76
N GLN A 233 10.69 -23.07 3.76
CA GLN A 233 11.09 -21.81 4.36
C GLN A 233 10.38 -20.62 3.68
N HIS A 234 10.34 -20.59 2.35
CA HIS A 234 9.57 -19.58 1.61
C HIS A 234 8.08 -19.65 1.94
N LEU A 235 7.48 -20.84 1.95
CA LEU A 235 6.07 -21.04 2.26
C LEU A 235 5.73 -20.49 3.65
N PHE A 236 6.50 -20.90 4.66
CA PHE A 236 6.31 -20.49 6.05
C PHE A 236 6.36 -18.97 6.21
N TRP A 237 7.40 -18.31 5.71
CA TRP A 237 7.57 -16.86 5.91
C TRP A 237 6.57 -16.04 5.09
N ARG A 238 6.28 -16.45 3.86
CA ARG A 238 5.25 -15.78 3.04
C ARG A 238 3.88 -15.89 3.71
N LEU A 239 3.53 -17.06 4.23
CA LEU A 239 2.26 -17.27 4.93
C LEU A 239 2.18 -16.47 6.25
N ASN A 240 3.27 -16.43 7.02
CA ASN A 240 3.34 -15.62 8.23
C ASN A 240 3.13 -14.12 7.94
N PHE A 241 3.76 -13.59 6.88
CA PHE A 241 3.58 -12.19 6.49
C PHE A 241 2.18 -11.91 5.92
N LEU A 242 1.59 -12.87 5.21
CA LEU A 242 0.21 -12.77 4.74
C LEU A 242 -0.77 -12.64 5.91
N LEU A 243 -0.58 -13.45 6.97
CA LEU A 243 -1.35 -13.37 8.21
C LEU A 243 -1.13 -12.03 8.95
N LEU A 244 0.13 -11.60 9.12
CA LEU A 244 0.46 -10.32 9.78
C LEU A 244 -0.09 -9.10 9.03
N SER A 245 -0.21 -9.17 7.71
CA SER A 245 -0.79 -8.09 6.91
C SER A 245 -2.31 -7.94 7.12
N GLY A 246 -2.98 -8.99 7.62
CA GLY A 246 -4.43 -9.09 7.72
C GLY A 246 -5.12 -9.41 6.39
N ALA A 247 -4.37 -9.81 5.36
CA ALA A 247 -4.92 -10.22 4.07
C ALA A 247 -5.56 -11.63 4.10
N THR A 248 -5.20 -12.45 5.09
CA THR A 248 -5.83 -13.75 5.35
C THR A 248 -6.09 -13.94 6.85
N ASN A 249 -6.74 -15.05 7.19
CA ASN A 249 -7.17 -15.43 8.53
C ASN A 249 -6.86 -16.92 8.78
N SER A 250 -6.93 -17.36 10.04
CA SER A 250 -6.63 -18.73 10.46
C SER A 250 -7.52 -19.74 9.73
N LYS A 251 -8.80 -19.43 9.50
CA LYS A 251 -9.76 -20.31 8.79
C LYS A 251 -9.36 -20.56 7.34
N GLN A 252 -8.79 -19.57 6.67
CA GLN A 252 -8.35 -19.66 5.27
C GLN A 252 -6.86 -20.02 5.12
N MET A 253 -6.11 -20.06 6.21
CA MET A 253 -4.66 -20.25 6.22
C MET A 253 -4.21 -21.48 5.43
N TYR A 254 -4.88 -22.63 5.56
CA TYR A 254 -4.50 -23.85 4.82
C TYR A 254 -4.78 -23.76 3.33
N HIS A 255 -5.82 -23.03 2.93
CA HIS A 255 -6.10 -22.76 1.52
C HIS A 255 -5.04 -21.82 0.92
N GLU A 256 -4.63 -20.80 1.67
CA GLU A 256 -3.54 -19.89 1.27
C GLU A 256 -2.18 -20.60 1.27
N ALA A 257 -1.93 -21.51 2.21
CA ALA A 257 -0.73 -22.33 2.23
C ALA A 257 -0.63 -23.20 0.96
N ALA A 258 -1.70 -23.92 0.61
CA ALA A 258 -1.74 -24.74 -0.61
C ALA A 258 -1.67 -23.89 -1.90
N ALA A 259 -2.05 -22.63 -1.84
CA ALA A 259 -1.89 -21.68 -2.93
C ALA A 259 -0.44 -21.25 -3.09
N LEU A 260 0.22 -20.84 -1.99
CA LEU A 260 1.61 -20.45 -1.96
C LEU A 260 2.55 -21.62 -2.29
N ALA A 261 2.23 -22.84 -1.86
CA ALA A 261 2.98 -24.03 -2.21
C ALA A 261 2.98 -24.26 -3.73
N ARG A 262 1.81 -24.17 -4.37
CA ARG A 262 1.67 -24.26 -5.83
C ARG A 262 2.29 -23.09 -6.59
N GLU A 263 2.42 -21.92 -5.95
CA GLU A 263 3.15 -20.78 -6.51
C GLU A 263 4.67 -21.04 -6.51
N LEU A 264 5.18 -21.71 -5.48
CA LEU A 264 6.60 -22.05 -5.33
C LEU A 264 7.01 -23.22 -6.23
N ASP A 265 6.15 -24.23 -6.33
CA ASP A 265 6.29 -25.37 -7.23
C ASP A 265 4.90 -25.90 -7.62
N PRO A 266 4.51 -25.86 -8.91
CA PRO A 266 3.22 -26.36 -9.37
C PRO A 266 2.92 -27.82 -9.00
N GLN A 267 3.94 -28.66 -8.84
CA GLN A 267 3.79 -30.08 -8.49
C GLN A 267 3.73 -30.33 -6.98
N TRP A 268 3.95 -29.29 -6.16
CA TRP A 268 4.04 -29.47 -4.73
C TRP A 268 2.67 -29.51 -4.04
N ASN A 269 2.32 -30.67 -3.53
CA ASN A 269 1.12 -30.90 -2.73
C ASN A 269 1.43 -30.70 -1.23
N SER A 270 1.31 -29.47 -0.74
CA SER A 270 1.60 -29.17 0.67
C SER A 270 0.48 -29.70 1.60
N ARG A 271 0.67 -30.88 2.19
CA ARG A 271 -0.06 -31.33 3.38
C ARG A 271 0.87 -31.31 4.60
N SER A 272 1.39 -30.13 4.88
CA SER A 272 2.51 -29.94 5.78
C SER A 272 2.08 -29.81 7.24
N LYS A 273 2.40 -30.84 8.05
CA LYS A 273 2.32 -30.79 9.51
C LYS A 273 3.16 -29.64 10.10
N GLU A 274 4.16 -29.15 9.36
CA GLU A 274 5.03 -28.04 9.76
C GLU A 274 4.28 -26.70 9.94
N LEU A 275 3.07 -26.56 9.40
CA LEU A 275 2.27 -25.34 9.52
C LEU A 275 1.41 -25.28 10.78
N MET A 276 1.33 -26.36 11.57
CA MET A 276 0.52 -26.42 12.78
C MET A 276 0.92 -25.35 13.81
N THR A 277 2.22 -25.12 14.00
CA THR A 277 2.71 -24.09 14.92
C THR A 277 2.31 -22.68 14.48
N LEU A 278 2.38 -22.42 13.17
CA LEU A 278 1.97 -21.14 12.61
C LEU A 278 0.45 -20.97 12.69
N PHE A 279 -0.33 -22.05 12.56
CA PHE A 279 -1.78 -22.03 12.71
C PHE A 279 -2.22 -21.70 14.14
N SER A 280 -1.58 -22.31 15.15
CA SER A 280 -1.85 -21.97 16.55
C SER A 280 -1.55 -20.49 16.83
N LYS A 281 -0.43 -19.97 16.30
CA LYS A 281 -0.08 -18.55 16.41
C LYS A 281 -1.04 -17.63 15.65
N ALA A 282 -1.57 -18.07 14.51
CA ALA A 282 -2.58 -17.33 13.75
C ALA A 282 -3.88 -17.18 14.54
N LYS A 283 -4.35 -18.25 15.18
CA LYS A 283 -5.52 -18.20 16.08
C LYS A 283 -5.30 -17.24 17.25
N ALA A 284 -4.16 -17.31 17.92
CA ALA A 284 -3.83 -16.41 19.03
C ALA A 284 -3.79 -14.94 18.56
N TYR A 285 -3.22 -14.69 17.38
CA TYR A 285 -3.18 -13.35 16.79
C TYR A 285 -4.58 -12.79 16.48
N GLU A 286 -5.51 -13.63 15.99
CA GLU A 286 -6.91 -13.25 15.77
C GLU A 286 -7.68 -13.01 17.06
N GLY A 287 -7.38 -13.79 18.10
CA GLY A 287 -7.91 -13.59 19.45
C GLY A 287 -7.43 -12.30 20.11
N GLY A 288 -6.52 -11.56 19.48
CA GLY A 288 -5.94 -10.33 20.03
C GLY A 288 -4.92 -10.58 21.14
N GLU A 289 -4.45 -11.82 21.29
CA GLU A 289 -3.42 -12.18 22.26
C GLU A 289 -2.11 -11.43 21.95
N LYS A 290 -1.31 -11.22 22.99
CA LYS A 290 0.01 -10.58 22.90
C LYS A 290 1.02 -11.42 23.65
N ILE A 291 2.22 -11.51 23.08
CA ILE A 291 3.35 -12.17 23.73
C ILE A 291 4.27 -11.09 24.28
N SER A 292 4.43 -11.05 25.61
CA SER A 292 5.38 -10.15 26.26
C SER A 292 6.77 -10.77 26.26
N PHE A 293 7.74 -10.09 25.65
CA PHE A 293 9.13 -10.51 25.61
C PHE A 293 10.05 -9.31 25.81
N GLY A 294 10.96 -9.38 26.79
CA GLY A 294 11.89 -8.28 27.10
C GLY A 294 11.19 -6.96 27.44
N GLY A 295 10.06 -7.01 28.17
CA GLY A 295 9.28 -5.84 28.58
C GLY A 295 8.50 -5.15 27.46
N LYS A 296 8.37 -5.78 26.29
CA LYS A 296 7.59 -5.29 25.15
C LYS A 296 6.58 -6.34 24.69
N ASP A 297 5.40 -5.88 24.28
CA ASP A 297 4.36 -6.74 23.73
C ASP A 297 4.50 -6.88 22.22
N TYR A 298 4.46 -8.13 21.75
CA TYR A 298 4.53 -8.48 20.34
C TYR A 298 3.29 -9.25 19.91
N ALA A 299 3.02 -9.22 18.61
CA ALA A 299 2.08 -10.13 17.99
C ALA A 299 2.54 -11.60 18.21
N PRO A 300 1.62 -12.55 18.42
CA PRO A 300 1.94 -13.96 18.50
C PRO A 300 2.63 -14.55 17.26
N LEU A 301 2.38 -13.95 16.10
CA LEU A 301 3.03 -14.26 14.81
C LEU A 301 4.49 -13.77 14.76
N TYR A 302 5.29 -14.36 13.89
CA TYR A 302 6.73 -14.08 13.83
C TYR A 302 7.02 -12.71 13.23
N THR A 303 7.74 -11.86 13.96
CA THR A 303 8.11 -10.49 13.56
C THR A 303 9.63 -10.35 13.45
N PRO A 304 10.27 -10.92 12.41
CA PRO A 304 11.73 -10.99 12.32
C PRO A 304 12.36 -9.62 12.02
N ARG A 305 13.62 -9.47 12.43
CA ARG A 305 14.48 -8.37 12.00
C ARG A 305 14.91 -8.56 10.55
N ASN A 306 15.32 -7.48 9.87
CA ASN A 306 15.82 -7.56 8.50
C ASN A 306 17.04 -8.50 8.41
N ASP A 307 17.98 -8.38 9.34
CA ASP A 307 19.18 -9.25 9.39
C ASP A 307 18.82 -10.73 9.49
N THR A 308 17.76 -11.06 10.25
CA THR A 308 17.25 -12.43 10.34
C THR A 308 16.79 -12.93 8.96
N LEU A 309 16.02 -12.14 8.21
CA LEU A 309 15.56 -12.53 6.87
C LEU A 309 16.70 -12.60 5.86
N ILE A 310 17.63 -11.65 5.91
CA ILE A 310 18.79 -11.61 5.01
C ILE A 310 19.65 -12.85 5.19
N ASN A 311 19.99 -13.20 6.44
CA ASN A 311 20.79 -14.39 6.74
C ASN A 311 20.04 -15.66 6.39
N LEU A 312 18.74 -15.71 6.72
CA LEU A 312 17.92 -16.90 6.52
C LEU A 312 17.74 -17.27 5.04
N PHE A 313 17.59 -16.27 4.17
CA PHE A 313 17.43 -16.48 2.73
C PHE A 313 18.73 -16.28 1.94
N GLY A 314 19.85 -15.98 2.61
CA GLY A 314 21.13 -15.68 1.98
C GLY A 314 21.03 -14.56 0.95
N ILE A 315 20.41 -13.44 1.30
CA ILE A 315 20.10 -12.35 0.35
C ILE A 315 21.36 -11.52 0.10
N THR A 316 21.81 -11.47 -1.16
CA THR A 316 23.01 -10.72 -1.56
C THR A 316 22.77 -9.21 -1.57
N THR A 317 23.83 -8.42 -1.59
CA THR A 317 23.73 -6.95 -1.66
C THR A 317 23.04 -6.48 -2.94
N ASP A 318 23.27 -7.15 -4.08
CA ASP A 318 22.64 -6.79 -5.34
C ASP A 318 21.14 -7.16 -5.38
N GLU A 319 20.76 -8.26 -4.73
CA GLU A 319 19.34 -8.58 -4.52
C GLU A 319 18.68 -7.54 -3.61
N GLN A 320 19.31 -7.17 -2.48
CA GLN A 320 18.79 -6.16 -1.55
C GLN A 320 18.49 -4.83 -2.24
N ARG A 321 19.31 -4.39 -3.21
CA ARG A 321 19.09 -3.18 -4.01
C ARG A 321 17.76 -3.18 -4.77
N GLN A 322 17.26 -4.36 -5.13
CA GLN A 322 16.00 -4.56 -5.85
C GLN A 322 14.80 -4.82 -4.91
N LEU A 323 15.06 -5.06 -3.63
CA LEU A 323 14.03 -5.24 -2.60
C LEU A 323 13.60 -3.90 -1.97
N LYS A 324 12.34 -3.84 -1.55
CA LYS A 324 11.73 -2.63 -0.98
C LYS A 324 12.06 -2.45 0.49
N THR A 325 12.00 -3.51 1.29
CA THR A 325 12.04 -3.46 2.76
C THR A 325 13.09 -4.36 3.40
N ILE A 326 13.37 -5.55 2.83
CA ILE A 326 14.37 -6.48 3.36
C ILE A 326 15.77 -6.03 2.89
N VAL A 327 16.29 -5.03 3.58
CA VAL A 327 17.61 -4.43 3.30
C VAL A 327 18.44 -4.32 4.57
N SER A 328 19.76 -4.44 4.43
CA SER A 328 20.73 -4.22 5.50
C SER A 328 20.77 -2.74 5.91
N GLN A 329 21.37 -2.49 7.08
CA GLN A 329 21.58 -1.12 7.56
C GLN A 329 22.47 -0.29 6.61
N ALA A 330 23.47 -0.92 5.99
CA ALA A 330 24.36 -0.27 5.04
C ALA A 330 23.62 0.20 3.78
N GLU A 331 22.78 -0.66 3.19
CA GLU A 331 21.97 -0.32 2.02
C GLU A 331 20.91 0.74 2.36
N ALA A 332 20.26 0.64 3.53
CA ALA A 332 19.32 1.66 3.99
C ALA A 332 20.00 3.04 4.15
N ALA A 333 21.22 3.07 4.70
CA ALA A 333 22.01 4.29 4.81
C ALA A 333 22.41 4.85 3.43
N GLU A 334 22.77 3.99 2.47
CA GLU A 334 23.07 4.42 1.11
C GLU A 334 21.86 5.06 0.42
N ARG A 335 20.68 4.43 0.50
CA ARG A 335 19.43 5.00 -0.03
C ARG A 335 19.07 6.31 0.63
N HIS A 336 19.30 6.44 1.94
CA HIS A 336 19.12 7.70 2.65
C HIS A 336 20.06 8.79 2.11
N ARG A 337 21.37 8.49 1.97
CA ARG A 337 22.35 9.43 1.39
C ARG A 337 21.92 9.90 0.01
N LYS A 338 21.56 8.98 -0.89
CA LYS A 338 21.09 9.30 -2.25
C LYS A 338 19.83 10.20 -2.24
N ARG A 339 18.86 9.90 -1.35
CA ARG A 339 17.65 10.74 -1.21
C ARG A 339 17.97 12.14 -0.70
N GLU A 340 18.84 12.27 0.30
CA GLU A 340 19.29 13.57 0.81
C GLU A 340 20.06 14.36 -0.25
N GLU A 341 20.90 13.69 -1.03
CA GLU A 341 21.65 14.30 -2.13
C GLU A 341 20.70 14.84 -3.21
N CYS A 342 19.73 14.03 -3.65
CA CYS A 342 18.69 14.48 -4.58
C CYS A 342 17.86 15.63 -4.01
N ARG A 343 17.48 15.56 -2.72
CA ARG A 343 16.75 16.65 -2.06
C ARG A 343 17.57 17.94 -2.05
N ARG A 344 18.86 17.86 -1.72
CA ARG A 344 19.78 18.99 -1.71
C ARG A 344 19.92 19.61 -3.12
N ARG A 345 20.10 18.78 -4.15
CA ARG A 345 20.13 19.23 -5.55
C ARG A 345 18.83 19.92 -5.95
N ALA A 346 17.67 19.34 -5.60
CA ALA A 346 16.36 19.93 -5.88
C ALA A 346 16.15 21.27 -5.14
N SER A 347 16.72 21.45 -3.94
CA SER A 347 16.73 22.73 -3.22
C SER A 347 17.79 23.72 -3.71
N GLY A 348 18.46 23.46 -4.84
CA GLY A 348 19.45 24.36 -5.44
C GLY A 348 20.85 24.28 -4.82
N ALA A 349 21.16 23.22 -4.06
CA ALA A 349 22.53 23.00 -3.60
C ALA A 349 23.42 22.68 -4.80
N VAL A 350 24.37 23.57 -5.06
CA VAL A 350 25.37 23.43 -6.11
C VAL A 350 26.33 22.30 -5.71
N ASP A 351 26.77 21.50 -6.68
CA ASP A 351 27.76 20.46 -6.43
C ASP A 351 29.04 21.06 -5.82
N ARG A 352 29.74 20.26 -4.98
CA ARG A 352 30.93 20.72 -4.28
C ARG A 352 32.02 21.18 -5.24
N GLU A 353 32.15 20.53 -6.39
CA GLU A 353 33.14 20.89 -7.41
C GLU A 353 32.85 22.28 -7.97
N THR A 354 31.60 22.53 -8.40
CA THR A 354 31.19 23.84 -8.93
C THR A 354 31.25 24.94 -7.86
N TYR A 355 30.96 24.60 -6.60
CA TYR A 355 31.14 25.54 -5.47
C TYR A 355 32.62 25.90 -5.27
N LEU A 356 33.52 24.92 -5.34
CA LEU A 356 34.96 25.13 -5.20
C LEU A 356 35.54 25.91 -6.39
N GLU A 357 35.09 25.66 -7.62
CA GLU A 357 35.45 26.46 -8.80
C GLU A 357 34.97 27.91 -8.68
N ALA A 358 33.74 28.12 -8.22
CA ALA A 358 33.21 29.46 -7.95
C ALA A 358 33.99 30.17 -6.83
N ALA A 359 34.48 29.43 -5.83
CA ALA A 359 35.32 29.98 -4.76
C ALA A 359 36.74 30.32 -5.28
N ASN A 360 37.35 29.43 -6.08
CA ASN A 360 38.68 29.60 -6.65
C ASN A 360 38.71 30.76 -7.66
N SER A 361 37.69 30.90 -8.51
CA SER A 361 37.57 32.02 -9.45
C SER A 361 37.43 33.36 -8.74
N LYS A 362 36.64 33.42 -7.65
CA LYS A 362 36.57 34.61 -6.78
C LYS A 362 37.92 34.91 -6.13
N GLN A 363 38.64 33.89 -5.68
CA GLN A 363 39.98 34.04 -5.10
C GLN A 363 40.97 34.61 -6.12
N ALA A 364 41.05 34.02 -7.32
CA ALA A 364 41.94 34.45 -8.39
C ALA A 364 41.64 35.90 -8.84
N LYS A 365 40.35 36.25 -8.96
CA LYS A 365 39.93 37.61 -9.32
C LYS A 365 40.31 38.63 -8.24
N ALA A 366 40.11 38.30 -6.96
CA ALA A 366 40.51 39.17 -5.85
C ALA A 366 42.03 39.38 -5.81
N GLN A 367 42.82 38.34 -6.08
CA GLN A 367 44.29 38.43 -6.14
C GLN A 367 44.78 39.21 -7.37
N SER A 368 44.12 39.10 -8.53
CA SER A 368 44.45 39.92 -9.73
C SER A 368 44.21 41.39 -9.48
N LEU A 369 43.01 41.76 -9.00
CA LEU A 369 42.66 43.16 -8.69
C LEU A 369 43.58 43.75 -7.62
N ARG A 370 44.09 42.92 -6.70
CA ARG A 370 45.08 43.35 -5.72
C ARG A 370 46.45 43.62 -6.34
N ARG A 371 46.89 42.82 -7.32
CA ARG A 371 48.12 43.04 -8.10
C ARG A 371 48.03 44.28 -8.98
N GLU A 372 46.85 44.61 -9.48
CA GLU A 372 46.54 45.84 -10.21
C GLU A 372 46.54 47.11 -9.32
N GLY A 373 46.81 46.97 -8.02
CA GLY A 373 46.98 48.09 -7.09
C GLY A 373 45.70 48.54 -6.38
N LEU A 374 44.56 47.86 -6.57
CA LEU A 374 43.33 48.25 -5.91
C LEU A 374 43.38 48.01 -4.39
N SER A 375 42.76 48.91 -3.64
CA SER A 375 42.56 48.75 -2.19
C SER A 375 41.54 47.65 -1.89
N VAL A 376 41.65 46.99 -0.74
CA VAL A 376 40.72 45.92 -0.32
C VAL A 376 39.25 46.40 -0.33
N ARG A 377 39.01 47.67 0.01
CA ARG A 377 37.66 48.28 -0.03
C ARG A 377 37.15 48.46 -1.47
N ALA A 378 38.01 48.84 -2.41
CA ALA A 378 37.64 48.97 -3.82
C ALA A 378 37.30 47.60 -4.44
N ILE A 379 38.10 46.57 -4.13
CA ILE A 379 37.86 45.19 -4.57
C ILE A 379 36.54 44.66 -4.02
N ALA A 380 36.26 44.87 -2.73
CA ALA A 380 35.01 44.48 -2.09
C ALA A 380 33.78 45.10 -2.79
N LYS A 381 33.87 46.40 -3.13
CA LYS A 381 32.82 47.11 -3.88
C LYS A 381 32.65 46.55 -5.30
N GLN A 382 33.75 46.28 -6.00
CA GLN A 382 33.72 45.78 -7.39
C GLN A 382 33.25 44.32 -7.50
N MET A 383 33.55 43.50 -6.50
CA MET A 383 33.14 42.08 -6.45
C MET A 383 31.81 41.86 -5.73
N ALA A 384 31.19 42.91 -5.17
CA ALA A 384 29.98 42.85 -4.35
C ALA A 384 30.07 41.81 -3.21
N VAL A 385 31.23 41.76 -2.53
CA VAL A 385 31.50 40.88 -1.39
C VAL A 385 32.04 41.67 -0.20
N SER A 386 31.96 41.11 1.00
CA SER A 386 32.41 41.81 2.21
C SER A 386 33.94 42.02 2.22
N VAL A 387 34.38 43.10 2.86
CA VAL A 387 35.81 43.43 3.03
C VAL A 387 36.57 42.28 3.69
N MET A 388 35.96 41.58 4.65
CA MET A 388 36.54 40.39 5.28
C MET A 388 36.71 39.22 4.31
N ALA A 389 35.75 38.99 3.41
CA ALA A 389 35.84 37.92 2.42
C ALA A 389 37.00 38.18 1.45
N VAL A 390 37.16 39.43 0.98
CA VAL A 390 38.28 39.83 0.13
C VAL A 390 39.63 39.65 0.82
N SER A 391 39.75 40.08 2.09
CA SER A 391 40.97 39.88 2.88
C SER A 391 41.34 38.40 2.96
N ARG A 392 40.35 37.53 3.19
CA ARG A 392 40.55 36.07 3.22
C ARG A 392 40.97 35.51 1.86
N TYR A 393 40.38 35.98 0.75
CA TYR A 393 40.76 35.54 -0.60
C TYR A 393 42.18 35.95 -0.98
N ILE A 394 42.62 37.15 -0.60
CA ILE A 394 43.97 37.64 -0.88
C ILE A 394 45.01 36.84 -0.08
N ASN A 395 44.73 36.56 1.19
CA ASN A 395 45.66 35.87 2.10
C ASN A 395 45.61 34.35 1.97
N ALA A 396 44.67 33.79 1.20
CA ALA A 396 44.60 32.35 0.97
C ALA A 396 45.74 31.91 0.03
N PRO A 397 46.47 30.83 0.37
CA PRO A 397 47.51 30.28 -0.50
C PRO A 397 46.92 29.85 -1.85
N ALA A 398 47.76 29.86 -2.89
CA ALA A 398 47.35 29.41 -4.22
C ALA A 398 46.89 27.94 -4.15
N SER A 399 45.69 27.67 -4.65
CA SER A 399 45.06 26.35 -4.64
C SER A 399 45.85 25.37 -5.53
N GLN A 400 46.81 24.63 -4.96
CA GLN A 400 47.21 23.34 -5.50
C GLN A 400 46.21 22.30 -5.00
N CYS A 401 45.25 21.98 -5.85
CA CYS A 401 44.19 21.03 -5.56
C CYS A 401 44.75 19.59 -5.60
N THR A 402 45.37 19.12 -4.51
CA THR A 402 45.58 17.68 -4.35
C THR A 402 44.25 17.06 -3.92
N LYS A 403 43.68 16.21 -4.79
CA LYS A 403 42.54 15.35 -4.47
C LYS A 403 42.74 14.76 -3.08
N SER A 404 41.86 15.07 -2.13
CA SER A 404 41.85 14.39 -0.85
C SER A 404 41.40 12.95 -1.09
N VAL A 405 42.35 12.06 -1.35
CA VAL A 405 42.15 10.62 -1.34
C VAL A 405 41.75 10.26 0.09
N ARG A 406 40.53 9.76 0.27
CA ARG A 406 40.16 9.06 1.50
C ARG A 406 41.05 7.82 1.57
N ILE A 407 42.02 7.83 2.48
CA ILE A 407 42.70 6.62 2.91
C ILE A 407 41.65 5.75 3.59
N THR A 408 41.18 4.71 2.91
CA THR A 408 40.52 3.58 3.53
C THR A 408 41.61 2.76 4.21
N ASN A 409 41.57 2.68 5.54
CA ASN A 409 42.52 1.90 6.33
C ASN A 409 42.48 0.41 5.93
N GLY A 410 43.63 -0.08 5.46
CA GLY A 410 44.31 -1.30 5.90
C GLY A 410 43.64 -2.66 5.66
N GLU A 411 43.98 -3.29 4.53
CA GLU A 411 44.17 -4.74 4.49
C GLU A 411 45.59 -5.06 5.00
N ALA A 412 45.69 -5.97 5.97
CA ALA A 412 46.96 -6.49 6.46
C ALA A 412 47.43 -7.64 5.54
N PRO A 413 48.71 -7.70 5.11
CA PRO A 413 49.24 -8.86 4.43
C PRO A 413 49.52 -9.98 5.44
N ALA A 414 49.06 -11.18 5.10
CA ALA A 414 49.45 -12.40 5.78
C ALA A 414 50.93 -12.70 5.51
N HIS A 415 51.68 -12.93 6.58
CA HIS A 415 52.88 -13.76 6.58
C HIS A 415 52.54 -15.09 7.24
#